data_AF-A0AAP9AAX4-F1
#
_entry.id   AF-A0AAP9AAX4-F1
#
_cell.length_a   1.000
_cell.length_b   1.000
_cell.length_c   1.000
_cell.angle_alpha   90.00
_cell.angle_beta   90.00
_cell.angle_gamma   90.00
#
_symmetry.space_group_name_H-M   'P 1'
#
loop_
_entity.id
_entity.type
_entity.pdbx_description
1 polymer ?
#
loop_
_entity_poly.entity_id
_entity_poly.type
_entity_poly.pdbx_seq_one_letter_code
_entity_poly.pdbx_strand_id
1 'polypeptide(L)'
;MRYEAAPTNASADAPKAASPEAAQSESETNLNQNRAEQCRKELDVLKVYNKASYDKYEAQYQAIAAKTAKYMEIKDSLGPDLNYMVMPAYQFQIREFCFRVKTRLSELVLRQAR
;
A
#
# COMPACT_ATOMS: atom_id res chain seq x y z
N MET A 1 44.48 -0.82 50.34
CA MET A 1 43.25 -1.61 50.09
C MET A 1 42.97 -1.50 48.60
N ARG A 2 43.35 -2.50 47.81
CA ARG A 2 42.53 -3.63 47.28
C ARG A 2 41.46 -3.18 46.27
N TYR A 3 41.68 -3.64 45.04
CA TYR A 3 40.95 -3.49 43.78
C TYR A 3 39.58 -4.18 43.81
N GLU A 4 38.59 -3.67 43.06
CA GLU A 4 37.47 -4.48 42.56
C GLU A 4 37.12 -4.14 41.11
N ALA A 5 36.78 -5.18 40.37
CA ALA A 5 36.86 -5.33 38.92
C ALA A 5 35.54 -5.05 38.20
N ALA A 6 35.63 -4.68 36.93
CA ALA A 6 34.52 -4.61 35.98
C ALA A 6 33.93 -6.01 35.69
N PRO A 7 32.65 -6.10 35.29
CA PRO A 7 32.21 -7.09 34.33
C PRO A 7 32.04 -6.44 32.95
N THR A 8 32.97 -6.73 32.06
CA THR A 8 32.78 -6.63 30.62
C THR A 8 31.77 -7.69 30.18
N ASN A 9 30.54 -7.30 29.86
CA ASN A 9 29.65 -8.15 29.08
C ASN A 9 29.99 -7.98 27.60
N ALA A 10 30.77 -8.93 27.09
CA ALA A 10 30.95 -9.16 25.67
C ALA A 10 29.60 -9.59 25.06
N SER A 11 29.02 -8.72 24.23
CA SER A 11 27.86 -9.07 23.40
C SER A 11 28.33 -9.98 22.26
N ALA A 12 28.17 -11.28 22.46
CA ALA A 12 28.23 -12.26 21.38
C ALA A 12 26.83 -12.44 20.77
N ASP A 13 26.74 -12.14 19.48
CA ASP A 13 25.84 -12.70 18.47
C ASP A 13 24.42 -13.10 18.95
N ALA A 14 23.51 -12.14 18.94
CA ALA A 14 22.07 -12.43 18.88
C ALA A 14 21.61 -12.23 17.43
N PRO A 15 20.87 -13.18 16.83
CA PRO A 15 20.34 -13.01 15.49
C PRO A 15 19.47 -11.76 15.49
N LYS A 16 19.79 -10.80 14.60
CA LYS A 16 19.06 -9.56 14.39
C LYS A 16 17.59 -9.91 14.15
N ALA A 17 16.77 -9.89 15.19
CA ALA A 17 15.34 -10.10 15.09
C ALA A 17 14.82 -9.07 14.09
N ALA A 18 14.22 -9.53 13.00
CA ALA A 18 13.54 -8.65 12.06
C ALA A 18 12.56 -7.78 12.86
N SER A 19 12.70 -6.46 12.75
CA SER A 19 11.89 -5.53 13.52
C SER A 19 10.40 -5.76 13.22
N PRO A 20 9.52 -5.84 14.22
CA PRO A 20 8.08 -6.07 14.00
C PRO A 20 7.45 -5.07 13.02
N GLU A 21 7.99 -3.84 12.92
CA GLU A 21 7.62 -2.83 11.94
C GLU A 21 7.84 -3.24 10.48
N ALA A 22 8.94 -3.95 10.18
CA ALA A 22 9.22 -4.44 8.83
C ALA A 22 8.21 -5.53 8.44
N ALA A 23 7.93 -6.46 9.35
CA ALA A 23 6.95 -7.53 9.12
C ALA A 23 5.51 -7.01 8.98
N GLN A 24 5.12 -5.98 9.75
CA GLN A 24 3.84 -5.28 9.56
C GLN A 24 3.76 -4.58 8.20
N SER A 25 4.82 -3.87 7.79
CA SER A 25 4.84 -3.17 6.51
C SER A 25 4.71 -4.12 5.30
N GLU A 26 5.30 -5.31 5.37
CA GLU A 26 5.22 -6.33 4.32
C GLU A 26 3.83 -6.97 4.22
N SER A 27 3.20 -7.23 5.36
CA SER A 27 1.83 -7.74 5.45
C SER A 27 0.81 -6.72 4.92
N GLU A 28 0.94 -5.45 5.31
CA GLU A 28 0.10 -4.36 4.81
C GLU A 28 0.30 -4.13 3.31
N THR A 29 1.53 -4.26 2.82
CA THR A 29 1.84 -4.17 1.39
C THR A 29 1.16 -5.30 0.60
N ASN A 30 1.19 -6.53 1.10
CA ASN A 30 0.49 -7.68 0.50
C ASN A 30 -1.04 -7.49 0.48
N LEU A 31 -1.62 -7.02 1.60
CA LEU A 31 -3.06 -6.71 1.65
C LEU A 31 -3.46 -5.62 0.64
N ASN A 32 -2.60 -4.62 0.47
CA ASN A 32 -2.84 -3.55 -0.50
C ASN A 32 -2.76 -4.06 -1.95
N GLN A 33 -1.84 -4.96 -2.26
CA GLN A 33 -1.74 -5.59 -3.58
C GLN A 33 -3.00 -6.39 -3.91
N ASN A 34 -3.41 -7.30 -3.01
CA ASN A 34 -4.63 -8.09 -3.18
C ASN A 34 -5.87 -7.20 -3.41
N ARG A 35 -5.98 -6.10 -2.66
CA ARG A 35 -7.08 -5.15 -2.78
C ARG A 35 -7.04 -4.37 -4.10
N ALA A 36 -5.86 -4.01 -4.58
CA ALA A 36 -5.70 -3.34 -5.87
C ALA A 36 -6.08 -4.27 -7.04
N GLU A 37 -5.73 -5.55 -6.96
CA GLU A 37 -6.14 -6.56 -7.94
C GLU A 37 -7.66 -6.75 -7.98
N GLN A 38 -8.30 -6.86 -6.81
CA GLN A 38 -9.75 -6.97 -6.74
C GLN A 38 -10.46 -5.72 -7.27
N CYS A 39 -9.93 -4.55 -6.94
CA CYS A 39 -10.41 -3.26 -7.44
C CYS A 39 -10.32 -3.14 -8.96
N ARG A 40 -9.27 -3.68 -9.57
CA ARG A 40 -9.14 -3.76 -11.03
C ARG A 40 -10.27 -4.59 -11.64
N LYS A 41 -10.57 -5.76 -11.06
CA LYS A 41 -11.70 -6.61 -11.49
C LYS A 41 -13.04 -5.89 -11.32
N GLU A 42 -13.26 -5.22 -10.19
CA GLU A 42 -14.49 -4.44 -9.94
C GLU A 42 -14.66 -3.29 -10.95
N LEU A 43 -13.57 -2.64 -11.34
CA LEU A 43 -13.60 -1.62 -12.37
C LEU A 43 -13.96 -2.20 -13.75
N ASP A 44 -13.48 -3.40 -14.09
CA ASP A 44 -13.88 -4.07 -15.34
C ASP A 44 -15.37 -4.45 -15.33
N VAL A 45 -15.93 -4.83 -14.18
CA VAL A 45 -17.38 -5.05 -14.04
C VAL A 45 -18.14 -3.73 -14.23
N LEU A 46 -17.64 -2.61 -13.71
CA LEU A 46 -18.26 -1.28 -13.88
C LEU A 46 -18.46 -0.92 -15.36
N LYS A 47 -17.58 -1.38 -16.25
CA LYS A 47 -17.70 -1.20 -17.71
C LYS A 47 -19.01 -1.74 -18.27
N VAL A 48 -19.50 -2.85 -17.73
CA VAL A 48 -20.77 -3.48 -18.13
C VAL A 48 -21.97 -2.62 -17.76
N TYR A 49 -21.91 -1.96 -16.60
CA TYR A 49 -23.01 -1.13 -16.09
C TYR A 49 -23.01 0.29 -16.66
N ASN A 50 -21.84 0.90 -16.83
CA ASN A 50 -21.73 2.29 -17.26
C ASN A 50 -20.35 2.60 -17.86
N LYS A 51 -20.27 2.62 -19.20
CA LYS A 51 -19.03 2.89 -19.93
C LYS A 51 -18.42 4.26 -19.60
N ALA A 52 -19.23 5.32 -19.49
CA ALA A 52 -18.72 6.66 -19.20
C ALA A 52 -18.10 6.75 -17.80
N SER A 53 -18.70 6.08 -16.81
CA SER A 53 -18.13 5.96 -15.47
C SER A 53 -16.83 5.16 -15.52
N TYR A 54 -16.84 4.02 -16.22
CA TYR A 54 -15.63 3.22 -16.43
C TYR A 54 -14.48 4.03 -17.03
N ASP A 55 -14.68 4.73 -18.16
CA ASP A 55 -13.62 5.49 -18.82
C ASP A 55 -13.00 6.55 -17.88
N LYS A 56 -13.84 7.20 -17.05
CA LYS A 56 -13.40 8.15 -16.03
C LYS A 56 -12.55 7.49 -14.93
N TYR A 57 -13.02 6.38 -14.37
CA TYR A 57 -12.30 5.68 -13.30
C TYR A 57 -11.05 4.98 -13.83
N GLU A 58 -11.05 4.50 -15.08
CA GLU A 58 -9.88 3.93 -15.76
C GLU A 58 -8.76 4.96 -15.87
N ALA A 59 -9.05 6.16 -16.38
CA ALA A 59 -8.07 7.23 -16.47
C ALA A 59 -7.48 7.59 -15.09
N GLN A 60 -8.31 7.62 -14.04
CA GLN A 60 -7.85 7.86 -12.67
C GLN A 60 -6.97 6.73 -12.13
N TYR A 61 -7.35 5.47 -12.38
CA TYR A 61 -6.58 4.29 -12.00
C TYR A 61 -5.19 4.32 -12.65
N GLN A 62 -5.12 4.56 -13.96
CA GLN A 62 -3.86 4.67 -14.69
C GLN A 62 -2.98 5.81 -14.17
N ALA A 63 -3.58 6.96 -13.84
CA ALA A 63 -2.84 8.08 -13.27
C ALA A 63 -2.25 7.75 -11.88
N ILE A 64 -2.98 7.02 -11.03
CA ILE A 64 -2.48 6.55 -9.73
C ILE A 64 -1.36 5.53 -9.94
N ALA A 65 -1.56 4.54 -10.81
CA ALA A 65 -0.57 3.52 -11.12
C ALA A 65 0.74 4.15 -11.63
N ALA A 66 0.67 5.11 -12.54
CA ALA A 66 1.83 5.82 -13.08
C ALA A 66 2.59 6.62 -12.00
N LYS A 67 1.88 7.28 -11.08
CA LYS A 67 2.49 8.01 -9.96
C LYS A 67 3.17 7.05 -8.98
N THR A 68 2.52 5.95 -8.65
CA THR A 68 3.08 4.91 -7.77
C THR A 68 4.28 4.24 -8.41
N ALA A 69 4.25 3.94 -9.72
CA ALA A 69 5.40 3.37 -10.43
C ALA A 69 6.63 4.27 -10.36
N LYS A 70 6.46 5.58 -10.65
CA LYS A 70 7.54 6.57 -10.52
C LYS A 70 8.09 6.64 -9.11
N TYR A 71 7.23 6.55 -8.10
CA TYR A 71 7.65 6.51 -6.71
C TYR A 71 8.47 5.24 -6.41
N MET A 72 8.01 4.06 -6.86
CA MET A 72 8.71 2.80 -6.65
C MET A 72 10.09 2.78 -7.31
N GLU A 73 10.24 3.39 -8.49
CA GLU A 73 11.52 3.52 -9.19
C GLU A 73 12.57 4.30 -8.38
N ILE A 74 12.13 5.31 -7.61
CA ILE A 74 13.04 6.17 -6.85
C ILE A 74 13.11 5.82 -5.36
N LYS A 75 12.23 4.95 -4.83
CA LYS A 75 12.04 4.75 -3.38
C LYS A 75 13.34 4.41 -2.66
N ASP A 76 14.21 3.61 -3.28
CA ASP A 76 15.47 3.14 -2.70
C ASP A 76 16.59 4.21 -2.78
N SER A 77 16.38 5.26 -3.57
CA SER A 77 17.25 6.44 -3.63
C SER A 77 16.81 7.56 -2.69
N LEU A 78 15.63 7.46 -2.08
CA LEU A 78 15.14 8.44 -1.11
C LEU A 78 15.74 8.17 0.27
N GLY A 79 16.07 9.24 1.00
CA GLY A 79 16.41 9.12 2.41
C GLY A 79 15.26 8.51 3.23
N PRO A 80 15.55 7.77 4.31
CA PRO A 80 14.54 7.02 5.06
C PRO A 80 13.43 7.90 5.65
N ASP A 81 13.76 9.12 6.09
CA ASP A 81 12.80 10.09 6.63
C ASP A 81 11.77 10.53 5.57
N LEU A 82 12.25 10.91 4.38
CA LEU A 82 11.38 11.28 3.28
C LEU A 82 10.51 10.10 2.83
N ASN A 83 11.10 8.91 2.69
CA ASN A 83 10.39 7.68 2.33
C ASN A 83 9.27 7.36 3.34
N TYR A 84 9.54 7.51 4.64
CA TYR A 84 8.55 7.32 5.70
C TYR A 84 7.37 8.30 5.61
N MET A 85 7.62 9.55 5.22
CA MET A 85 6.56 10.55 5.05
C MET A 85 5.69 10.31 3.80
N VAL A 86 6.30 9.92 2.68
CA VAL A 86 5.58 9.86 1.39
C VAL A 86 4.97 8.48 1.09
N MET A 87 5.56 7.38 1.59
CA MET A 87 5.08 6.02 1.35
C MET A 87 3.59 5.85 1.71
N PRO A 88 3.11 6.33 2.88
CA PRO A 88 1.71 6.17 3.26
C PRO A 88 0.75 6.85 2.29
N ALA A 89 1.14 7.98 1.69
CA ALA A 89 0.31 8.72 0.75
C ALA A 89 0.04 7.91 -0.53
N TYR A 90 1.07 7.27 -1.10
CA TYR A 90 0.91 6.41 -2.29
C TYR A 90 0.10 5.15 -1.97
N GLN A 91 0.36 4.52 -0.82
CA GLN A 91 -0.42 3.36 -0.39
C GLN A 91 -1.89 3.72 -0.11
N PHE A 92 -2.18 4.92 0.39
CA PHE A 92 -3.54 5.35 0.66
C PHE A 92 -4.30 5.77 -0.60
N GLN A 93 -3.63 6.39 -1.58
CA GLN A 93 -4.27 6.85 -2.83
C GLN A 93 -4.99 5.72 -3.57
N ILE A 94 -4.32 4.59 -3.81
CA ILE A 94 -4.94 3.45 -4.49
C ILE A 94 -6.08 2.86 -3.65
N ARG A 95 -5.90 2.83 -2.33
CA ARG A 95 -6.87 2.34 -1.37
C ARG A 95 -8.17 3.14 -1.42
N GLU A 96 -8.07 4.46 -1.36
CA GLU A 96 -9.21 5.36 -1.43
C GLU A 96 -9.91 5.27 -2.80
N PHE A 97 -9.14 5.25 -3.88
CA PHE A 97 -9.68 5.08 -5.22
C PHE A 97 -10.53 3.81 -5.34
N CYS A 98 -10.01 2.68 -4.86
CA CYS A 98 -10.69 1.41 -4.92
C CYS A 98 -11.99 1.38 -4.11
N PHE A 99 -12.03 2.10 -2.98
CA PHE A 99 -13.26 2.27 -2.23
C PHE A 99 -14.32 3.04 -3.05
N ARG A 100 -13.93 4.12 -3.73
CA ARG A 100 -14.85 4.90 -4.58
C ARG A 100 -15.42 4.08 -5.74
N VAL A 101 -14.60 3.25 -6.38
CA VAL A 101 -15.06 2.33 -7.45
C VAL A 101 -16.07 1.34 -6.89
N LYS A 102 -15.76 0.70 -5.75
CA LYS A 102 -16.65 -0.25 -5.08
C LYS A 102 -18.00 0.36 -4.74
N THR A 103 -18.01 1.52 -4.09
CA THR A 103 -19.26 2.23 -3.76
C THR A 103 -20.10 2.50 -5.00
N ARG A 104 -19.46 3.01 -6.07
CA ARG A 104 -20.19 3.31 -7.31
C ARG A 104 -20.75 2.06 -7.97
N LEU A 105 -19.99 0.98 -8.01
CA LEU A 105 -20.45 -0.30 -8.54
C LEU A 105 -21.62 -0.84 -7.72
N SER A 106 -21.52 -0.82 -6.38
CA SER A 106 -22.60 -1.26 -5.49
C SER A 106 -23.90 -0.49 -5.73
N GLU A 107 -23.84 0.84 -5.89
CA GLU A 107 -25.02 1.65 -6.24
C GLU A 107 -25.67 1.23 -7.55
N LEU A 108 -24.87 0.90 -8.57
CA LEU A 108 -25.36 0.50 -9.88
C LEU A 108 -25.99 -0.90 -9.84
N VAL A 109 -25.33 -1.84 -9.16
CA VAL A 109 -25.85 -3.21 -8.96
C VAL A 109 -27.16 -3.18 -8.18
N LEU A 110 -27.24 -2.41 -7.08
CA LEU A 110 -28.46 -2.29 -6.27
C LEU A 110 -29.60 -1.61 -7.01
N ARG A 111 -29.31 -0.64 -7.90
CA ARG A 111 -30.34 0.01 -8.72
C ARG A 111 -30.96 -0.98 -9.72
N GLN A 112 -30.21 -1.96 -10.21
CA GLN A 112 -30.73 -2.98 -11.13
C GLN A 112 -31.50 -4.11 -10.43
N ALA A 113 -31.27 -4.32 -9.13
CA ALA A 113 -31.98 -5.30 -8.31
C ALA A 113 -33.37 -4.82 -7.83
N ARG A 114 -33.78 -3.60 -8.21
CA ARG A 114 -35.10 -3.01 -7.92
C ARG A 114 -35.91 -2.89 -9.21
#